data_AF-A0A4Q4CYJ7-F1
#
_entry.id   AF-A0A4Q4CYJ7-F1
#
_cell.length_a   1.000
_cell.length_b   1.000
_cell.length_c   1.000
_cell.angle_alpha   90.00
_cell.angle_beta   90.00
_cell.angle_gamma   90.00
#
_symmetry.space_group_name_H-M   'P 1'
#
loop_
_entity.id
_entity.type
_entity.pdbx_description
1 polymer ?
#
loop_
_entity_poly.entity_id
_entity_poly.type
_entity_poly.pdbx_seq_one_letter_code
_entity_poly.pdbx_strand_id
1 'polypeptide(L)'
;MMLARAATTPACVLLLALLVAAQASAREDLPFQRPAGWMPEAAVPAGLRQVGRDFERGHAAILTTDLLPRGESLADSLHGVLARLPGATPQPAEHGSGLTAHDQRLAFERWDGAEGVLDAVVLEDGTRRVALLLQGRGLAPRHALLARDIFDAAVRSIRPGRDVPPLALAHDAGGLEGAFSGLHFDHRPNGEGDTEVLVQTWVLLFEPSGLFSRVVPAAEGGVAAHCRAHPADCGTYALLGGHWLRRPDRIRLREGSGRYGLVETRELPFARPEAALQIGGTRLSPASTLPPGTPLEGLWVALSVSSESSVRQALTLGHDGRFRRRVETHDFNGDAGTANVAEAGRYSLEGHRLMLQSDDGGRESHGLLQPDPGSDSVLLIDGEAYLKRAADPDTAD
;
A
#
# COMPACT_ATOMS: atom_id res chain seq x y z
N MET A 1 68.96 21.00 -24.78
CA MET A 1 68.19 20.55 -25.95
C MET A 1 68.14 19.02 -25.91
N MET A 2 66.95 18.45 -26.13
CA MET A 2 66.60 17.01 -26.27
C MET A 2 66.45 16.12 -25.02
N LEU A 3 65.22 15.63 -24.90
CA LEU A 3 64.65 14.57 -24.07
C LEU A 3 64.96 13.17 -24.62
N ALA A 4 64.96 12.14 -23.76
CA ALA A 4 64.37 10.81 -24.00
C ALA A 4 64.37 10.01 -22.67
N ARG A 5 63.26 9.91 -21.93
CA ARG A 5 62.18 8.90 -21.99
C ARG A 5 62.63 7.44 -21.82
N ALA A 6 62.33 6.92 -20.63
CA ALA A 6 62.41 5.52 -20.23
C ALA A 6 61.31 4.67 -20.90
N ALA A 7 61.65 3.43 -21.23
CA ALA A 7 60.73 2.37 -21.63
C ALA A 7 60.59 1.40 -20.45
N THR A 8 59.36 1.21 -19.96
CA THR A 8 58.97 0.12 -19.05
C THR A 8 58.01 -0.82 -19.77
N THR A 9 58.34 -2.10 -19.68
CA THR A 9 57.80 -3.27 -20.40
C THR A 9 56.39 -3.68 -19.93
N PRO A 10 55.56 -4.29 -20.80
CA PRO A 10 54.18 -4.67 -20.51
C PRO A 10 54.10 -6.13 -20.03
N ALA A 11 53.99 -6.33 -18.70
CA ALA A 11 53.70 -7.65 -18.13
C ALA A 11 52.47 -7.66 -17.19
N CYS A 12 51.94 -6.49 -16.81
CA CYS A 12 50.76 -6.39 -15.93
C CYS A 12 49.40 -6.47 -16.63
N VAL A 13 49.34 -6.42 -17.97
CA VAL A 13 48.06 -6.36 -18.70
C VAL A 13 47.45 -7.75 -18.96
N LEU A 14 48.27 -8.81 -19.00
CA LEU A 14 47.76 -10.16 -19.31
C LEU A 14 47.13 -10.87 -18.10
N LEU A 15 47.51 -10.52 -16.87
CA LEU A 15 46.90 -11.11 -15.67
C LEU A 15 45.53 -10.50 -15.32
N LEU A 16 45.28 -9.24 -15.72
CA LEU A 16 43.95 -8.63 -15.58
C LEU A 16 42.95 -9.15 -16.61
N ALA A 17 43.37 -9.50 -17.82
CA ALA A 17 42.47 -10.02 -18.86
C ALA A 17 41.96 -11.44 -18.54
N LEU A 18 42.75 -12.26 -17.83
CA LEU A 18 42.34 -13.61 -17.41
C LEU A 18 41.48 -13.62 -16.14
N LEU A 19 41.52 -12.57 -15.32
CA LEU A 19 40.55 -12.36 -14.22
C LEU A 19 39.23 -11.76 -14.71
N VAL A 20 39.22 -11.05 -15.84
CA VAL A 20 38.00 -10.53 -16.49
C VAL A 20 37.21 -11.64 -17.22
N ALA A 21 37.86 -12.73 -17.66
CA ALA A 21 37.18 -13.85 -18.32
C ALA A 21 36.63 -14.92 -17.35
N ALA A 22 36.98 -14.88 -16.05
CA ALA A 22 36.57 -15.88 -15.07
C ALA A 22 35.32 -15.52 -14.24
N GLN A 23 34.70 -14.35 -14.47
CA GLN A 23 33.44 -13.97 -13.80
C GLN A 23 32.22 -13.87 -14.73
N ALA A 24 32.35 -14.22 -16.01
CA ALA A 24 31.23 -14.28 -16.95
C ALA A 24 30.31 -15.52 -16.78
N SER A 25 30.40 -16.22 -15.64
CA SER A 25 29.60 -17.41 -15.34
C SER A 25 29.00 -17.39 -13.93
N ALA A 26 28.51 -16.24 -13.49
CA ALA A 26 27.42 -16.21 -12.51
C ALA A 26 26.19 -15.66 -13.22
N ARG A 27 25.16 -16.50 -13.39
CA ARG A 27 23.79 -16.02 -13.58
C ARG A 27 23.50 -15.06 -12.42
N GLU A 28 23.66 -13.77 -12.63
CA GLU A 28 23.40 -12.77 -11.61
C GLU A 28 21.89 -12.61 -11.45
N ASP A 29 21.33 -13.38 -10.52
CA ASP A 29 19.99 -13.16 -10.01
C ASP A 29 19.93 -11.72 -9.49
N LEU A 30 19.17 -10.85 -10.16
CA LEU A 30 18.82 -9.55 -9.60
C LEU A 30 18.24 -9.79 -8.20
N PRO A 31 18.58 -8.98 -7.19
CA PRO A 31 18.01 -9.15 -5.87
C PRO A 31 16.51 -8.84 -5.86
N PHE A 32 15.90 -8.46 -6.98
CA PHE A 32 14.48 -8.16 -7.12
C PHE A 32 13.90 -8.83 -8.37
N GLN A 33 12.57 -8.97 -8.40
CA GLN A 33 11.87 -9.44 -9.58
C GLN A 33 11.91 -8.38 -10.68
N ARG A 34 12.60 -8.68 -11.78
CA ARG A 34 12.68 -7.80 -12.94
C ARG A 34 11.26 -7.43 -13.43
N PRO A 35 10.93 -6.14 -13.54
CA PRO A 35 9.62 -5.73 -14.04
C PRO A 35 9.38 -6.16 -15.48
N ALA A 36 8.11 -6.42 -15.82
CA ALA A 36 7.73 -6.80 -17.18
C ALA A 36 8.07 -5.68 -18.17
N GLY A 37 8.72 -6.04 -19.29
CA GLY A 37 9.14 -5.10 -20.33
C GLY A 37 10.41 -4.29 -20.02
N TRP A 38 11.08 -4.56 -18.89
CA TRP A 38 12.39 -3.96 -18.56
C TRP A 38 13.52 -4.92 -18.94
N MET A 39 14.53 -4.41 -19.63
CA MET A 39 15.62 -5.21 -20.21
C MET A 39 16.95 -4.94 -19.50
N PRO A 40 17.81 -5.96 -19.30
CA PRO A 40 19.16 -5.75 -18.80
C PRO A 40 19.95 -4.83 -19.74
N GLU A 41 20.74 -3.93 -19.18
CA GLU A 41 21.61 -3.05 -19.96
C GLU A 41 23.06 -3.54 -19.95
N ALA A 42 23.70 -3.52 -21.13
CA ALA A 42 25.01 -4.14 -21.35
C ALA A 42 26.21 -3.32 -20.83
N ALA A 43 26.00 -2.05 -20.47
CA ALA A 43 27.07 -1.12 -20.11
C ALA A 43 26.79 -0.47 -18.74
N VAL A 44 27.15 -1.18 -17.67
CA VAL A 44 27.15 -0.64 -16.30
C VAL A 44 28.55 -0.71 -15.70
N PRO A 45 28.94 0.26 -14.84
CA PRO A 45 30.19 0.18 -14.10
C PRO A 45 30.27 -1.11 -13.28
N ALA A 46 31.49 -1.61 -13.06
CA ALA A 46 31.70 -2.84 -12.30
C ALA A 46 31.04 -2.77 -10.91
N GLY A 47 30.25 -3.79 -10.56
CA GLY A 47 29.54 -3.86 -9.29
C GLY A 47 28.17 -3.18 -9.25
N LEU A 48 27.70 -2.67 -10.40
CA LEU A 48 26.32 -2.23 -10.61
C LEU A 48 25.62 -3.18 -11.58
N ARG A 49 24.34 -3.41 -11.34
CA ARG A 49 23.42 -4.09 -12.26
C ARG A 49 22.32 -3.11 -12.63
N GLN A 50 21.92 -3.08 -13.90
CA GLN A 50 20.88 -2.15 -14.37
C GLN A 50 19.88 -2.85 -15.29
N VAL A 51 18.62 -2.49 -15.11
CA VAL A 51 17.54 -2.79 -16.06
C VAL A 51 16.89 -1.48 -16.47
N GLY A 52 16.56 -1.36 -17.75
CA GLY A 52 15.96 -0.15 -18.30
C GLY A 52 14.72 -0.41 -19.13
N ARG A 53 13.96 0.65 -19.34
CA ARG A 53 12.81 0.67 -20.24
C ARG A 53 12.72 2.02 -20.95
N ASP A 54 12.61 1.95 -22.26
CA ASP A 54 12.26 3.10 -23.08
C ASP A 54 10.75 3.34 -23.05
N PHE A 55 10.38 4.60 -22.93
CA PHE A 55 9.00 5.06 -23.08
C PHE A 55 8.89 5.85 -24.39
N GLU A 56 7.67 6.15 -24.83
CA GLU A 56 7.44 6.99 -26.03
C GLU A 56 8.20 8.33 -25.95
N ARG A 57 8.39 8.85 -24.73
CA ARG A 57 9.26 9.97 -24.41
C ARG A 57 10.03 9.66 -23.14
N GLY A 58 11.35 9.67 -23.27
CA GLY A 58 12.28 9.46 -22.16
C GLY A 58 12.61 8.00 -21.90
N HIS A 59 13.51 7.81 -20.94
CA HIS A 59 14.03 6.51 -20.53
C HIS A 59 14.02 6.43 -19.01
N ALA A 60 13.72 5.25 -18.47
CA ALA A 60 13.87 4.95 -17.05
C ALA A 60 14.74 3.72 -16.82
N ALA A 61 15.58 3.77 -15.80
CA ALA A 61 16.50 2.72 -15.40
C ALA A 61 16.40 2.45 -13.90
N ILE A 62 16.48 1.19 -13.51
CA ILE A 62 16.65 0.74 -12.12
C ILE A 62 18.06 0.16 -12.01
N LEU A 63 18.89 0.82 -11.19
CA LEU A 63 20.24 0.38 -10.86
C LEU A 63 20.22 -0.31 -9.49
N THR A 64 21.07 -1.32 -9.31
CA THR A 64 21.26 -1.98 -8.02
C THR A 64 22.72 -2.33 -7.74
N THR A 65 23.11 -2.26 -6.48
CA THR A 65 24.43 -2.69 -5.98
C THR A 65 24.33 -3.32 -4.59
N ASP A 66 25.21 -4.28 -4.32
CA ASP A 66 25.42 -4.92 -3.02
C ASP A 66 26.79 -4.57 -2.39
N LEU A 67 27.56 -3.68 -3.04
CA LEU A 67 28.93 -3.30 -2.63
C LEU A 67 28.96 -2.14 -1.62
N LEU A 68 27.94 -2.00 -0.79
CA LEU A 68 27.87 -0.88 0.15
C LEU A 68 28.75 -1.11 1.39
N PRO A 69 29.53 -0.11 1.83
CA PRO A 69 30.37 -0.24 3.01
C PRO A 69 29.53 -0.49 4.28
N ARG A 70 29.98 -1.41 5.13
CA ARG A 70 29.34 -1.73 6.42
C ARG A 70 29.96 -0.85 7.52
N GLY A 71 29.11 -0.18 8.31
CA GLY A 71 29.54 0.67 9.42
C GLY A 71 29.06 2.12 9.32
N GLU A 72 28.63 2.56 8.14
CA GLU A 72 27.95 3.83 7.94
C GLU A 72 26.44 3.69 8.14
N SER A 73 25.76 4.79 8.49
CA SER A 73 24.29 4.79 8.56
C SER A 73 23.69 4.53 7.17
N LEU A 74 22.45 4.03 7.10
CA LEU A 74 21.79 3.79 5.81
C LEU A 74 21.63 5.10 5.02
N ALA A 75 21.41 6.22 5.72
CA ALA A 75 21.34 7.54 5.12
C ALA A 75 22.68 7.96 4.50
N ASP A 76 23.80 7.70 5.17
CA ASP A 76 25.14 8.01 4.63
C ASP A 76 25.46 7.15 3.40
N SER A 77 25.10 5.87 3.42
CA SER A 77 25.24 4.99 2.26
C SER A 77 24.39 5.45 1.07
N LEU A 78 23.18 5.94 1.35
CA LEU A 78 22.28 6.51 0.34
C LEU A 78 22.91 7.77 -0.27
N HIS A 79 23.39 8.70 0.55
CA HIS A 79 24.14 9.89 0.12
C HIS A 79 25.39 9.52 -0.70
N GLY A 80 26.13 8.49 -0.30
CA GLY A 80 27.31 8.00 -1.03
C GLY A 80 26.99 7.41 -2.41
N VAL A 81 25.82 6.78 -2.57
CA VAL A 81 25.33 6.31 -3.89
C VAL A 81 24.94 7.50 -4.76
N LEU A 82 24.26 8.49 -4.18
CA LEU A 82 23.73 9.66 -4.90
C LEU A 82 24.80 10.67 -5.29
N ALA A 83 25.84 10.85 -4.47
CA ALA A 83 26.99 11.71 -4.77
C ALA A 83 27.72 11.29 -6.06
N ARG A 84 27.52 10.05 -6.52
CA ARG A 84 28.05 9.53 -7.78
C ARG A 84 27.19 9.89 -9.00
N LEU A 85 26.03 10.51 -8.79
CA LEU A 85 25.07 10.82 -9.84
C LEU A 85 25.11 12.32 -10.18
N PRO A 86 25.22 12.68 -11.48
CA PRO A 86 25.18 14.07 -11.89
C PRO A 86 23.76 14.63 -11.74
N GLY A 87 23.61 15.76 -11.05
CA GLY A 87 22.36 16.54 -10.99
C GLY A 87 21.48 16.33 -9.76
N ALA A 88 21.94 15.61 -8.73
CA ALA A 88 21.20 15.52 -7.46
C ALA A 88 21.19 16.90 -6.76
N THR A 89 20.00 17.46 -6.54
CA THR A 89 19.79 18.65 -5.71
C THR A 89 20.07 18.32 -4.23
N PRO A 90 20.41 19.32 -3.39
CA PRO A 90 20.92 19.07 -2.04
C PRO A 90 19.87 18.58 -1.03
N GLN A 91 18.56 18.60 -1.36
CA GLN A 91 17.54 18.13 -0.42
C GLN A 91 16.48 17.27 -1.14
N PRO A 92 16.19 16.05 -0.63
CA PRO A 92 15.12 15.23 -1.16
C PRO A 92 13.76 15.88 -0.87
N ALA A 93 12.82 15.74 -1.82
CA ALA A 93 11.43 16.12 -1.62
C ALA A 93 10.79 15.27 -0.52
N GLU A 94 11.23 14.02 -0.40
CA GLU A 94 10.76 13.12 0.64
C GLU A 94 11.86 12.14 1.05
N HIS A 95 11.91 11.81 2.33
CA HIS A 95 12.83 10.84 2.88
C HIS A 95 12.18 10.09 4.03
N GLY A 96 12.67 8.89 4.30
CA GLY A 96 12.19 8.11 5.43
C GLY A 96 13.13 6.95 5.75
N SER A 97 13.03 6.46 6.98
CA SER A 97 13.75 5.25 7.39
C SER A 97 12.96 4.50 8.46
N GLY A 98 13.15 3.19 8.54
CA GLY A 98 12.45 2.35 9.51
C GLY A 98 12.74 0.87 9.33
N LEU A 99 11.84 0.05 9.88
CA LEU A 99 11.88 -1.40 9.75
C LEU A 99 10.81 -1.87 8.76
N THR A 100 11.09 -2.96 8.05
CA THR A 100 10.11 -3.68 7.26
C THR A 100 9.38 -4.72 8.12
N ALA A 101 8.35 -5.37 7.58
CA ALA A 101 7.63 -6.44 8.27
C ALA A 101 8.52 -7.63 8.69
N HIS A 102 9.68 -7.79 8.04
CA HIS A 102 10.68 -8.82 8.33
C HIS A 102 11.87 -8.27 9.14
N ASP A 103 11.68 -7.15 9.85
CA ASP A 103 12.71 -6.52 10.70
C ASP A 103 14.00 -6.12 9.94
N GLN A 104 13.90 -5.95 8.62
CA GLN A 104 14.99 -5.40 7.82
C GLN A 104 14.98 -3.88 7.94
N ARG A 105 16.16 -3.27 7.97
CA ARG A 105 16.28 -1.82 8.03
C ARG A 105 16.20 -1.26 6.61
N LEU A 106 15.31 -0.31 6.39
CA LEU A 106 15.15 0.35 5.11
C LEU A 106 15.28 1.86 5.29
N ALA A 107 15.96 2.50 4.35
CA ALA A 107 15.95 3.96 4.19
C ALA A 107 15.67 4.30 2.73
N PHE A 108 14.96 5.39 2.50
CA PHE A 108 14.66 5.88 1.17
C PHE A 108 14.72 7.40 1.09
N GLU A 109 15.00 7.88 -0.11
CA GLU A 109 14.94 9.28 -0.47
C GLU A 109 14.36 9.39 -1.89
N ARG A 110 13.54 10.42 -2.12
CA ARG A 110 12.88 10.71 -3.39
C ARG A 110 13.09 12.17 -3.73
N TRP A 111 13.42 12.43 -5.00
CA TRP A 111 13.56 13.77 -5.54
C TRP A 111 12.57 13.97 -6.67
N ASP A 112 11.94 15.13 -6.65
CA ASP A 112 11.18 15.66 -7.77
C ASP A 112 12.05 16.70 -8.46
N GLY A 113 12.54 16.38 -9.66
CA GLY A 113 13.36 17.26 -10.47
C GLY A 113 12.64 17.72 -11.73
N ALA A 114 12.94 18.94 -12.19
CA ALA A 114 12.43 19.43 -13.48
C ALA A 114 12.89 18.58 -14.69
N GLU A 115 13.99 17.83 -14.53
CA GLU A 115 14.61 17.04 -15.60
C GLU A 115 14.30 15.53 -15.52
N GLY A 116 13.58 15.06 -14.48
CA GLY A 116 13.35 13.63 -14.30
C GLY A 116 12.90 13.17 -12.92
N VAL A 117 12.87 11.84 -12.75
CA VAL A 117 12.61 11.18 -11.46
C VAL A 117 13.88 10.53 -10.94
N LEU A 118 14.12 10.68 -9.64
CA LEU A 118 15.18 10.01 -8.92
C LEU A 118 14.58 9.50 -7.61
N ASP A 119 14.69 8.20 -7.38
CA ASP A 119 14.27 7.55 -6.15
C ASP A 119 15.36 6.57 -5.75
N ALA A 120 15.70 6.51 -4.47
CA ALA A 120 16.77 5.66 -3.99
C ALA A 120 16.35 4.97 -2.69
N VAL A 121 16.63 3.67 -2.59
CA VAL A 121 16.30 2.82 -1.45
C VAL A 121 17.53 2.03 -1.05
N VAL A 122 17.84 1.98 0.23
CA VAL A 122 18.81 1.04 0.81
C VAL A 122 18.10 0.12 1.79
N LEU A 123 18.35 -1.18 1.64
CA LEU A 123 17.82 -2.24 2.49
C LEU A 123 18.96 -3.03 3.13
N GLU A 124 18.83 -3.34 4.41
CA GLU A 124 19.79 -4.12 5.20
C GLU A 124 19.09 -5.20 6.04
N ASP A 125 19.57 -6.45 5.95
CA ASP A 125 19.05 -7.61 6.70
C ASP A 125 19.99 -8.08 7.83
N GLY A 126 20.98 -7.26 8.20
CA GLY A 126 22.03 -7.57 9.16
C GLY A 126 23.24 -8.33 8.56
N THR A 127 23.06 -9.02 7.43
CA THR A 127 24.13 -9.76 6.76
C THR A 127 24.51 -9.18 5.40
N ARG A 128 23.62 -8.45 4.74
CA ARG A 128 23.78 -7.87 3.41
C ARG A 128 23.09 -6.50 3.37
N ARG A 129 23.62 -5.62 2.53
CA ARG A 129 23.08 -4.29 2.26
C ARG A 129 22.95 -4.15 0.75
N VAL A 130 21.76 -3.79 0.28
CA VAL A 130 21.45 -3.64 -1.14
C VAL A 130 20.87 -2.24 -1.35
N ALA A 131 21.38 -1.52 -2.35
CA ALA A 131 20.75 -0.30 -2.86
C ALA A 131 20.02 -0.58 -4.16
N LEU A 132 18.85 0.05 -4.31
CA LEU A 132 18.14 0.22 -5.57
C LEU A 132 17.97 1.71 -5.85
N LEU A 133 18.10 2.08 -7.12
CA LEU A 133 18.03 3.45 -7.58
C LEU A 133 17.21 3.51 -8.86
N LEU A 134 16.10 4.24 -8.86
CA LEU A 134 15.38 4.64 -10.06
C LEU A 134 15.99 5.92 -10.61
N GLN A 135 16.26 5.94 -11.91
CA GLN A 135 16.61 7.14 -12.66
C GLN A 135 15.73 7.23 -13.89
N GLY A 136 14.98 8.33 -14.03
CA GLY A 136 14.21 8.62 -15.23
C GLY A 136 14.58 9.97 -15.80
N ARG A 137 14.76 10.06 -17.12
CA ARG A 137 15.08 11.31 -17.83
C ARG A 137 14.15 11.53 -19.00
N GLY A 138 13.68 12.77 -19.18
CA GLY A 138 12.81 13.15 -20.30
C GLY A 138 11.45 12.46 -20.31
N LEU A 139 11.01 11.92 -19.17
CA LEU A 139 9.73 11.23 -19.03
C LEU A 139 8.59 12.26 -18.99
N ALA A 140 7.50 11.96 -19.69
CA ALA A 140 6.24 12.66 -19.47
C ALA A 140 5.71 12.37 -18.05
N PRO A 141 4.92 13.27 -17.42
CA PRO A 141 4.46 13.10 -16.03
C PRO A 141 3.80 11.74 -15.74
N ARG A 142 2.94 11.26 -16.63
CA ARG A 142 2.30 9.93 -16.50
C ARG A 142 3.29 8.76 -16.54
N HIS A 143 4.38 8.87 -17.30
CA HIS A 143 5.40 7.82 -17.41
C HIS A 143 6.35 7.86 -16.21
N ALA A 144 6.60 9.04 -15.65
CA ALA A 144 7.31 9.21 -14.40
C ALA A 144 6.56 8.52 -13.24
N LEU A 145 5.24 8.71 -13.14
CA LEU A 145 4.40 8.00 -12.17
C LEU A 145 4.45 6.48 -12.38
N LEU A 146 4.25 6.01 -13.61
CA LEU A 146 4.33 4.58 -13.93
C LEU A 146 5.71 3.97 -13.61
N ALA A 147 6.81 4.68 -13.89
CA ALA A 147 8.15 4.21 -13.55
C ALA A 147 8.35 4.09 -12.04
N ARG A 148 7.79 5.02 -11.25
CA ARG A 148 7.79 4.96 -9.78
C ARG A 148 6.97 3.79 -9.25
N ASP A 149 5.76 3.56 -9.77
CA ASP A 149 4.93 2.42 -9.35
C ASP A 149 5.64 1.09 -9.60
N ILE A 150 6.31 0.98 -10.75
CA ILE A 150 7.12 -0.18 -11.11
C ILE A 150 8.34 -0.32 -10.19
N PHE A 151 9.02 0.78 -9.89
CA PHE A 151 10.15 0.79 -8.96
C PHE A 151 9.72 0.38 -7.54
N ASP A 152 8.61 0.91 -7.04
CA ASP A 152 8.05 0.56 -5.75
C ASP A 152 7.70 -0.94 -5.69
N ALA A 153 7.17 -1.52 -6.77
CA ALA A 153 6.96 -2.95 -6.88
C ALA A 153 8.27 -3.75 -6.91
N ALA A 154 9.29 -3.27 -7.61
CA ALA A 154 10.62 -3.88 -7.64
C ALA A 154 11.24 -3.87 -6.23
N VAL A 155 11.17 -2.75 -5.51
CA VAL A 155 11.65 -2.62 -4.13
C VAL A 155 10.95 -3.62 -3.21
N ARG A 156 9.61 -3.72 -3.31
CA ARG A 156 8.84 -4.70 -2.52
C ARG A 156 9.25 -6.16 -2.80
N SER A 157 9.74 -6.45 -4.00
CA SER A 157 10.21 -7.78 -4.38
C SER A 157 11.67 -8.06 -4.00
N ILE A 158 12.39 -7.10 -3.40
CA ILE A 158 13.80 -7.29 -3.06
C ILE A 158 13.96 -8.43 -2.05
N ARG A 159 14.95 -9.28 -2.31
CA ARG A 159 15.48 -10.33 -1.46
C ARG A 159 17.00 -10.12 -1.34
N PRO A 160 17.48 -9.50 -0.25
CA PRO A 160 18.92 -9.30 -0.04
C PRO A 160 19.71 -10.62 -0.05
N GLY A 161 19.07 -11.71 0.38
CA GLY A 161 19.56 -13.09 0.27
C GLY A 161 18.48 -14.04 -0.25
N ARG A 162 18.88 -15.22 -0.74
CA ARG A 162 17.93 -16.22 -1.30
C ARG A 162 16.92 -16.74 -0.28
N ASP A 163 17.35 -16.84 0.97
CA ASP A 163 16.52 -17.31 2.10
C ASP A 163 15.77 -16.18 2.80
N VAL A 164 15.96 -14.94 2.34
CA VAL A 164 15.31 -13.76 2.91
C VAL A 164 13.99 -13.55 2.17
N PRO A 165 12.84 -13.53 2.87
CA PRO A 165 11.57 -13.27 2.23
C PRO A 165 11.55 -11.87 1.59
N PRO A 166 10.74 -11.67 0.53
CA PRO A 166 10.54 -10.34 -0.04
C PRO A 166 9.94 -9.39 1.02
N LEU A 167 9.97 -8.07 0.78
CA LEU A 167 9.42 -7.04 1.70
C LEU A 167 7.87 -7.06 1.82
N ALA A 168 7.25 -8.21 1.57
CA ALA A 168 5.84 -8.42 1.80
C ALA A 168 5.53 -8.40 3.31
N LEU A 169 4.27 -8.17 3.66
CA LEU A 169 3.81 -8.34 5.03
C LEU A 169 4.02 -9.81 5.45
N ALA A 170 4.74 -10.01 6.56
CA ALA A 170 5.02 -11.32 7.11
C ALA A 170 3.77 -11.95 7.74
N HIS A 171 3.70 -13.28 7.79
CA HIS A 171 2.74 -13.94 8.67
C HIS A 171 3.34 -14.03 10.06
N ASP A 172 2.67 -13.41 11.04
CA ASP A 172 3.04 -13.45 12.45
C ASP A 172 2.21 -14.50 13.21
N ALA A 173 2.49 -14.68 14.50
CA ALA A 173 1.69 -15.54 15.38
C ALA A 173 0.27 -14.96 15.59
N GLY A 174 -0.61 -15.20 14.60
CA GLY A 174 -1.99 -14.73 14.59
C GLY A 174 -2.94 -15.51 15.52
N GLY A 175 -4.15 -15.79 15.05
CA GLY A 175 -5.18 -16.55 15.78
C GLY A 175 -6.49 -15.80 16.03
N LEU A 176 -6.59 -14.56 15.55
CA LEU A 176 -7.88 -13.89 15.32
C LEU A 176 -8.39 -14.22 13.93
N GLU A 177 -9.70 -14.22 13.80
CA GLU A 177 -10.39 -14.46 12.53
C GLU A 177 -11.67 -13.64 12.51
N GLY A 178 -11.98 -13.08 11.35
CA GLY A 178 -13.24 -12.41 11.08
C GLY A 178 -13.13 -10.89 11.01
N ALA A 179 -14.25 -10.27 10.69
CA ALA A 179 -14.39 -8.83 10.59
C ALA A 179 -14.82 -8.25 11.93
N PHE A 180 -14.27 -7.09 12.26
CA PHE A 180 -14.67 -6.31 13.42
C PHE A 180 -14.82 -4.86 13.02
N SER A 181 -15.81 -4.19 13.57
CA SER A 181 -16.05 -2.77 13.34
C SER A 181 -16.11 -2.00 14.65
N GLY A 182 -15.76 -0.73 14.60
CA GLY A 182 -15.87 0.18 15.73
C GLY A 182 -16.15 1.59 15.26
N LEU A 183 -16.58 2.43 16.20
CA LEU A 183 -16.69 3.87 16.00
C LEU A 183 -15.60 4.55 16.82
N HIS A 184 -14.83 5.40 16.16
CA HIS A 184 -13.89 6.29 16.79
C HIS A 184 -14.44 7.71 16.72
N PHE A 185 -14.48 8.38 17.86
CA PHE A 185 -14.87 9.78 17.97
C PHE A 185 -13.60 10.58 18.23
N ASP A 186 -13.23 11.44 17.28
CA ASP A 186 -12.16 12.39 17.46
C ASP A 186 -12.75 13.80 17.66
N HIS A 187 -12.13 14.58 18.52
CA HIS A 187 -12.57 15.93 18.87
C HIS A 187 -11.48 16.91 18.46
N ARG A 188 -11.72 17.66 17.38
CA ARG A 188 -10.75 18.64 16.89
C ARG A 188 -11.34 20.05 16.94
N PRO A 189 -10.55 21.08 17.30
CA PRO A 189 -10.97 22.46 17.10
C PRO A 189 -11.16 22.70 15.61
N ASN A 190 -12.30 23.26 15.21
CA ASN A 190 -12.48 23.75 13.86
C ASN A 190 -11.76 25.11 13.67
N GLY A 191 -11.69 25.59 12.43
CA GLY A 191 -11.03 26.87 12.10
C GLY A 191 -11.68 28.10 12.77
N GLU A 192 -12.87 27.95 13.36
CA GLU A 192 -13.64 28.99 14.04
C GLU A 192 -13.50 28.92 15.58
N GLY A 193 -12.81 27.91 16.10
CA GLY A 193 -12.57 27.73 17.54
C GLY A 193 -13.57 26.86 18.29
N ASP A 194 -14.60 26.33 17.61
CA ASP A 194 -15.55 25.35 18.15
C ASP A 194 -14.98 23.92 18.07
N THR A 195 -15.57 22.98 18.82
CA THR A 195 -15.17 21.56 18.77
C THR A 195 -15.97 20.81 17.70
N GLU A 196 -15.30 20.36 16.66
CA GLU A 196 -15.83 19.40 15.70
C GLU A 196 -15.67 17.98 16.25
N VAL A 197 -16.76 17.20 16.20
CA VAL A 197 -16.72 15.76 16.51
C VAL A 197 -16.64 15.00 15.19
N LEU A 198 -15.48 14.43 14.90
CA LEU A 198 -15.28 13.55 13.76
C LEU A 198 -15.62 12.12 14.18
N VAL A 199 -16.65 11.56 13.57
CA VAL A 199 -16.99 10.14 13.75
C VAL A 199 -16.38 9.34 12.62
N GLN A 200 -15.45 8.45 12.93
CA GLN A 200 -14.81 7.56 11.97
C GLN A 200 -15.25 6.12 12.26
N THR A 201 -15.69 5.41 11.23
CA THR A 201 -15.85 3.97 11.26
C THR A 201 -14.50 3.31 11.06
N TRP A 202 -14.12 2.41 11.97
CA TRP A 202 -12.96 1.55 11.78
C TRP A 202 -13.44 0.15 11.43
N VAL A 203 -12.77 -0.47 10.47
CA VAL A 203 -12.96 -1.88 10.13
C VAL A 203 -11.61 -2.56 10.31
N LEU A 204 -11.59 -3.72 10.95
CA LEU A 204 -10.44 -4.61 10.99
C LEU A 204 -10.87 -6.00 10.55
N LEU A 205 -10.29 -6.49 9.46
CA LEU A 205 -10.50 -7.85 8.97
C LEU A 205 -9.25 -8.67 9.27
N PHE A 206 -9.34 -9.59 10.23
CA PHE A 206 -8.23 -10.43 10.67
C PHE A 206 -8.26 -11.80 9.98
N GLU A 207 -7.09 -12.25 9.52
CA GLU A 207 -6.85 -13.63 9.12
C GLU A 207 -6.08 -14.39 10.23
N PRO A 208 -6.33 -15.70 10.40
CA PRO A 208 -5.60 -16.53 11.37
C PRO A 208 -4.09 -16.54 11.16
N SER A 209 -3.65 -16.26 9.93
CA SER A 209 -2.26 -16.18 9.49
C SER A 209 -1.47 -15.02 10.12
N GLY A 210 -2.12 -14.15 10.90
CA GLY A 210 -1.48 -12.95 11.45
C GLY A 210 -1.52 -11.75 10.51
N LEU A 211 -2.27 -11.81 9.40
CA LEU A 211 -2.50 -10.68 8.51
C LEU A 211 -3.80 -9.96 8.91
N PHE A 212 -3.85 -8.64 8.74
CA PHE A 212 -5.10 -7.90 8.84
C PHE A 212 -5.20 -6.76 7.82
N SER A 213 -6.43 -6.37 7.50
CA SER A 213 -6.76 -5.21 6.67
C SER A 213 -7.62 -4.21 7.45
N ARG A 214 -7.38 -2.91 7.25
CA ARG A 214 -8.17 -1.81 7.78
C ARG A 214 -9.36 -1.44 6.91
N VAL A 215 -9.45 -2.05 5.73
CA VAL A 215 -10.55 -1.88 4.77
C VAL A 215 -11.12 -3.24 4.40
N VAL A 216 -12.35 -3.24 3.89
CA VAL A 216 -12.98 -4.45 3.36
C VAL A 216 -12.49 -4.66 1.93
N PRO A 217 -11.84 -5.79 1.60
CA PRO A 217 -11.38 -6.04 0.24
C PRO A 217 -12.52 -6.00 -0.77
N ALA A 218 -12.45 -5.04 -1.70
CA ALA A 218 -13.36 -4.96 -2.85
C ALA A 218 -12.99 -5.96 -3.96
N ALA A 219 -11.72 -6.36 -4.06
CA ALA A 219 -11.23 -7.27 -5.10
C ALA A 219 -11.36 -8.75 -4.70
N GLU A 220 -11.36 -9.63 -5.71
CA GLU A 220 -11.27 -11.08 -5.51
C GLU A 220 -9.97 -11.48 -4.79
N GLY A 221 -10.06 -12.54 -3.97
CA GLY A 221 -8.90 -13.15 -3.31
C GLY A 221 -8.66 -12.75 -1.84
N GLY A 222 -9.58 -12.00 -1.22
CA GLY A 222 -9.59 -11.75 0.23
C GLY A 222 -8.49 -10.82 0.73
N VAL A 223 -8.21 -10.86 2.04
CA VAL A 223 -7.24 -9.96 2.70
C VAL A 223 -5.84 -10.19 2.14
N ALA A 224 -5.38 -11.43 2.02
CA ALA A 224 -4.05 -11.71 1.47
C ALA A 224 -3.83 -11.20 0.04
N ALA A 225 -4.85 -11.22 -0.83
CA ALA A 225 -4.74 -10.62 -2.16
C ALA A 225 -4.75 -9.09 -2.09
N HIS A 226 -5.65 -8.53 -1.28
CA HIS A 226 -5.76 -7.09 -1.10
C HIS A 226 -4.46 -6.49 -0.53
N CYS A 227 -3.89 -7.08 0.51
CA CYS A 227 -2.65 -6.58 1.12
C CYS A 227 -1.41 -6.67 0.23
N ARG A 228 -1.42 -7.56 -0.78
CA ARG A 228 -0.38 -7.58 -1.81
C ARG A 228 -0.52 -6.40 -2.79
N ALA A 229 -1.74 -5.97 -3.07
CA ALA A 229 -2.03 -4.86 -3.96
C ALA A 229 -1.97 -3.49 -3.25
N HIS A 230 -2.50 -3.41 -2.03
CA HIS A 230 -2.66 -2.19 -1.22
C HIS A 230 -2.06 -2.41 0.18
N PRO A 231 -0.73 -2.53 0.31
CA PRO A 231 -0.08 -2.82 1.59
C PRO A 231 -0.26 -1.71 2.63
N ALA A 232 -0.56 -0.47 2.21
CA ALA A 232 -0.85 0.65 3.10
C ALA A 232 -2.13 0.42 3.92
N ASP A 233 -3.10 -0.31 3.39
CA ASP A 233 -4.37 -0.58 4.07
C ASP A 233 -4.24 -1.76 5.04
N CYS A 234 -3.07 -2.41 5.09
CA CYS A 234 -2.86 -3.67 5.78
C CYS A 234 -1.74 -3.62 6.82
N GLY A 235 -1.71 -4.66 7.64
CA GLY A 235 -0.63 -4.90 8.60
C GLY A 235 -0.56 -6.35 9.02
N THR A 236 0.40 -6.66 9.88
CA THR A 236 0.52 -7.96 10.55
C THR A 236 0.22 -7.79 12.03
N TYR A 237 -0.26 -8.86 12.66
CA TYR A 237 -0.51 -8.87 14.09
C TYR A 237 -0.02 -10.16 14.75
N ALA A 238 0.41 -10.02 15.99
CA ALA A 238 0.72 -11.13 16.87
C ALA A 238 -0.02 -10.99 18.19
N LEU A 239 -0.68 -12.07 18.64
CA LEU A 239 -1.21 -12.12 20.00
C LEU A 239 -0.06 -12.44 20.96
N LEU A 240 0.16 -11.55 21.92
CA LEU A 240 1.26 -11.60 22.88
C LEU A 240 0.74 -11.77 24.30
N GLY A 241 1.62 -12.32 25.14
CA GLY A 241 1.25 -12.70 26.49
C GLY A 241 0.27 -13.87 26.48
N GLY A 242 -0.05 -14.37 27.67
CA GLY A 242 -0.70 -15.66 27.79
C GLY A 242 0.26 -16.83 27.63
N HIS A 243 -0.13 -17.94 28.22
CA HIS A 243 0.51 -19.25 28.15
C HIS A 243 -0.62 -20.27 28.24
N TRP A 244 -0.36 -21.58 28.20
CA TRP A 244 -1.43 -22.60 28.18
C TRP A 244 -2.52 -22.44 29.27
N LEU A 245 -2.23 -21.73 30.38
CA LEU A 245 -3.17 -21.37 31.46
C LEU A 245 -3.80 -19.97 31.39
N ARG A 246 -3.32 -19.05 30.54
CA ARG A 246 -3.80 -17.66 30.46
C ARG A 246 -3.98 -17.22 29.02
N ARG A 247 -5.08 -16.54 28.74
CA ARG A 247 -5.33 -15.94 27.43
C ARG A 247 -4.32 -14.80 27.16
N PRO A 248 -4.04 -14.48 25.88
CA PRO A 248 -3.27 -13.31 25.52
C PRO A 248 -3.86 -12.03 26.11
N ASP A 249 -2.97 -11.11 26.51
CA ASP A 249 -3.32 -9.84 27.14
C ASP A 249 -2.80 -8.62 26.35
N ARG A 250 -2.02 -8.87 25.29
CA ARG A 250 -1.49 -7.85 24.39
C ARG A 250 -1.59 -8.29 22.94
N ILE A 251 -1.63 -7.30 22.06
CA ILE A 251 -1.53 -7.49 20.61
C ILE A 251 -0.43 -6.58 20.09
N ARG A 252 0.49 -7.15 19.31
CA ARG A 252 1.44 -6.38 18.51
C ARG A 252 0.82 -6.18 17.14
N LEU A 253 0.72 -4.94 16.70
CA LEU A 253 0.33 -4.56 15.34
C LEU A 253 1.56 -4.01 14.62
N ARG A 254 1.78 -4.43 13.39
CA ARG A 254 2.79 -3.89 12.47
C ARG A 254 2.07 -3.40 11.22
N GLU A 255 1.84 -2.10 11.13
CA GLU A 255 1.03 -1.49 10.07
C GLU A 255 1.90 -0.91 8.98
N GLY A 256 1.53 -1.13 7.72
CA GLY A 256 2.22 -0.49 6.60
C GLY A 256 2.07 1.02 6.64
N SER A 257 3.16 1.77 6.82
CA SER A 257 3.14 3.24 6.77
C SER A 257 3.09 3.81 5.33
N GLY A 258 2.94 2.93 4.34
CA GLY A 258 2.59 3.28 2.97
C GLY A 258 3.70 3.15 1.93
N ARG A 259 4.99 3.15 2.31
CA ARG A 259 6.10 3.07 1.34
C ARG A 259 7.09 1.94 1.59
N TYR A 260 7.41 1.24 0.51
CA TYR A 260 8.43 0.18 0.44
C TYR A 260 8.30 -0.97 1.46
N GLY A 261 7.13 -1.13 2.09
CA GLY A 261 6.92 -2.14 3.12
C GLY A 261 7.45 -1.74 4.50
N LEU A 262 7.72 -0.44 4.74
CA LEU A 262 7.97 0.07 6.08
C LEU A 262 6.76 -0.15 6.97
N VAL A 263 7.01 -0.56 8.21
CA VAL A 263 5.97 -0.83 9.20
C VAL A 263 6.14 0.00 10.46
N GLU A 264 5.02 0.47 10.99
CA GLU A 264 4.93 1.01 12.34
C GLU A 264 4.52 -0.10 13.29
N THR A 265 5.35 -0.36 14.31
CA THR A 265 5.06 -1.38 15.32
C THR A 265 4.45 -0.74 16.56
N ARG A 266 3.28 -1.22 16.97
CA ARG A 266 2.60 -0.82 18.20
C ARG A 266 2.24 -2.05 19.01
N GLU A 267 2.54 -2.05 20.31
CA GLU A 267 2.03 -3.05 21.24
C GLU A 267 0.93 -2.43 22.08
N LEU A 268 -0.26 -3.02 22.00
CA LEU A 268 -1.46 -2.50 22.65
C LEU A 268 -2.04 -3.54 23.62
N PRO A 269 -2.67 -3.11 24.72
CA PRO A 269 -3.50 -3.98 25.54
C PRO A 269 -4.56 -4.68 24.69
N PHE A 270 -4.78 -5.97 24.96
CA PHE A 270 -5.71 -6.81 24.22
C PHE A 270 -6.63 -7.58 25.17
N ALA A 271 -7.92 -7.61 24.84
CA ALA A 271 -8.89 -8.50 25.46
C ALA A 271 -9.91 -8.99 24.43
N ARG A 272 -10.46 -10.18 24.67
CA ARG A 272 -11.55 -10.77 23.87
C ARG A 272 -12.74 -11.10 24.79
N PRO A 273 -13.52 -10.10 25.22
CA PRO A 273 -14.73 -10.33 25.98
C PRO A 273 -15.80 -10.93 25.06
N GLU A 274 -16.20 -12.18 25.35
CA GLU A 274 -17.20 -12.91 24.56
C GLU A 274 -16.81 -12.98 23.07
N ALA A 275 -17.63 -12.40 22.19
CA ALA A 275 -17.39 -12.33 20.75
C ALA A 275 -16.66 -11.03 20.32
N ALA A 276 -16.66 -9.97 21.14
CA ALA A 276 -16.05 -8.69 20.80
C ALA A 276 -14.52 -8.69 20.99
N LEU A 277 -13.86 -7.70 20.40
CA LEU A 277 -12.44 -7.42 20.62
C LEU A 277 -12.27 -6.09 21.37
N GLN A 278 -11.24 -6.02 22.20
CA GLN A 278 -10.77 -4.76 22.75
C GLN A 278 -9.28 -4.63 22.49
N ILE A 279 -8.89 -3.58 21.76
CA ILE A 279 -7.51 -3.29 21.37
C ILE A 279 -7.19 -1.86 21.78
N GLY A 280 -6.16 -1.66 22.61
CA GLY A 280 -5.75 -0.31 23.02
C GLY A 280 -6.83 0.46 23.77
N GLY A 281 -7.79 -0.23 24.41
CA GLY A 281 -8.95 0.38 25.06
C GLY A 281 -10.18 0.52 24.14
N THR A 282 -10.00 0.49 22.82
CA THR A 282 -11.10 0.57 21.85
C THR A 282 -11.83 -0.76 21.75
N ARG A 283 -13.15 -0.74 21.94
CA ARG A 283 -14.02 -1.91 21.76
C ARG A 283 -14.47 -2.00 20.30
N LEU A 284 -14.29 -3.17 19.72
CA LEU A 284 -14.71 -3.51 18.37
C LEU A 284 -15.76 -4.63 18.43
N SER A 285 -16.88 -4.41 17.77
CA SER A 285 -17.95 -5.39 17.65
C SER A 285 -17.68 -6.33 16.47
N PRO A 286 -18.10 -7.60 16.54
CA PRO A 286 -18.05 -8.49 15.38
C PRO A 286 -18.89 -7.91 14.24
N ALA A 287 -18.32 -7.88 13.05
CA ALA A 287 -19.03 -7.61 11.81
C ALA A 287 -19.15 -8.91 11.01
N SER A 288 -20.20 -9.04 10.20
CA SER A 288 -20.45 -10.23 9.40
C SER A 288 -20.49 -9.92 7.90
N THR A 289 -20.11 -10.91 7.09
CA THR A 289 -20.49 -10.97 5.68
C THR A 289 -21.94 -11.31 5.54
N LEU A 290 -22.55 -10.85 4.45
CA LEU A 290 -23.89 -11.26 4.05
C LEU A 290 -23.81 -12.47 3.11
N PRO A 291 -24.55 -13.55 3.37
CA PRO A 291 -24.60 -14.69 2.46
C PRO A 291 -24.98 -14.29 1.02
N PRO A 292 -24.50 -15.01 -0.01
CA PRO A 292 -24.96 -14.80 -1.38
C PRO A 292 -26.49 -14.91 -1.46
N GLY A 293 -27.12 -13.96 -2.15
CA GLY A 293 -28.58 -13.90 -2.30
C GLY A 293 -29.35 -13.32 -1.10
N THR A 294 -28.67 -12.85 -0.05
CA THR A 294 -29.35 -12.09 1.00
C THR A 294 -29.98 -10.83 0.41
N PRO A 295 -31.31 -10.63 0.55
CA PRO A 295 -31.96 -9.44 0.04
C PRO A 295 -31.55 -8.23 0.87
N LEU A 296 -31.07 -7.18 0.21
CA LEU A 296 -30.75 -5.91 0.84
C LEU A 296 -31.82 -4.87 0.56
N GLU A 297 -33.06 -5.31 0.41
CA GLU A 297 -34.17 -4.47 -0.01
C GLU A 297 -34.29 -3.21 0.85
N GLY A 298 -34.31 -2.04 0.20
CA GLY A 298 -34.51 -0.76 0.86
C GLY A 298 -33.73 0.38 0.22
N LEU A 299 -33.92 1.58 0.78
CA LEU A 299 -33.16 2.77 0.46
C LEU A 299 -32.03 2.92 1.47
N TRP A 300 -30.79 2.88 0.98
CA TRP A 300 -29.58 3.02 1.79
C TRP A 300 -28.96 4.37 1.54
N VAL A 301 -28.69 5.14 2.59
CA VAL A 301 -28.17 6.51 2.46
C VAL A 301 -26.87 6.65 3.24
N ALA A 302 -25.83 7.10 2.54
CA ALA A 302 -24.59 7.59 3.12
C ALA A 302 -24.51 9.11 2.96
N LEU A 303 -23.88 9.77 3.92
CA LEU A 303 -23.63 11.20 3.91
C LEU A 303 -22.17 11.45 4.27
N SER A 304 -21.48 12.14 3.38
CA SER A 304 -20.10 12.58 3.57
C SER A 304 -20.08 14.11 3.57
N VAL A 305 -19.51 14.72 4.60
CA VAL A 305 -19.47 16.18 4.76
C VAL A 305 -18.02 16.62 4.87
N SER A 306 -17.65 17.65 4.10
CA SER A 306 -16.37 18.34 4.17
C SER A 306 -16.60 19.81 4.51
N SER A 307 -15.54 20.61 4.63
CA SER A 307 -15.65 22.06 4.84
C SER A 307 -16.23 22.82 3.65
N GLU A 308 -16.18 22.24 2.45
CA GLU A 308 -16.54 22.93 1.19
C GLU A 308 -17.81 22.38 0.55
N SER A 309 -18.11 21.09 0.77
CA SER A 309 -19.27 20.42 0.21
C SER A 309 -19.78 19.27 1.07
N SER A 310 -21.02 18.86 0.82
CA SER A 310 -21.57 17.59 1.29
C SER A 310 -21.99 16.72 0.11
N VAL A 311 -21.71 15.42 0.22
CA VAL A 311 -22.12 14.42 -0.75
C VAL A 311 -23.10 13.49 -0.06
N ARG A 312 -24.31 13.39 -0.61
CA ARG A 312 -25.32 12.40 -0.23
C ARG A 312 -25.36 11.32 -1.29
N GLN A 313 -25.14 10.08 -0.89
CA GLN A 313 -25.26 8.92 -1.77
C GLN A 313 -26.49 8.12 -1.35
N ALA A 314 -27.38 7.86 -2.29
CA ALA A 314 -28.59 7.08 -2.10
C ALA A 314 -28.53 5.84 -3.01
N LEU A 315 -28.57 4.66 -2.40
CA LEU A 315 -28.57 3.38 -3.08
C LEU A 315 -29.87 2.64 -2.75
N THR A 316 -30.78 2.56 -3.72
CA THR A 316 -31.99 1.76 -3.62
C THR A 316 -31.68 0.35 -4.11
N LEU A 317 -31.87 -0.64 -3.27
CA LEU A 317 -31.70 -2.06 -3.61
C LEU A 317 -33.08 -2.73 -3.59
N GLY A 318 -33.44 -3.38 -4.69
CA GLY A 318 -34.69 -4.13 -4.85
C GLY A 318 -34.55 -5.59 -4.43
N HIS A 319 -35.66 -6.20 -4.03
CA HIS A 319 -35.71 -7.64 -3.77
C HIS A 319 -35.39 -8.49 -5.01
N ASP A 320 -35.66 -7.96 -6.20
CA ASP A 320 -35.42 -8.59 -7.50
C ASP A 320 -33.94 -8.55 -7.96
N GLY A 321 -33.05 -8.09 -7.09
CA GLY A 321 -31.62 -7.94 -7.38
C GLY A 321 -31.32 -6.74 -8.28
N ARG A 322 -32.22 -5.77 -8.42
CA ARG A 322 -31.93 -4.50 -9.12
C ARG A 322 -31.46 -3.42 -8.15
N PHE A 323 -30.62 -2.51 -8.63
CA PHE A 323 -30.25 -1.31 -7.89
C PHE A 323 -30.57 -0.04 -8.67
N ARG A 324 -30.75 1.06 -7.94
CA ARG A 324 -30.68 2.43 -8.45
C ARG A 324 -29.78 3.24 -7.52
N ARG A 325 -28.79 3.95 -8.07
CA ARG A 325 -27.88 4.83 -7.34
C ARG A 325 -28.16 6.27 -7.73
N ARG A 326 -28.21 7.17 -6.74
CA ARG A 326 -28.26 8.62 -6.91
C ARG A 326 -27.18 9.25 -6.03
N VAL A 327 -26.38 10.13 -6.62
CA VAL A 327 -25.40 10.93 -5.88
C VAL A 327 -25.83 12.40 -5.98
N GLU A 328 -25.86 13.09 -4.86
CA GLU A 328 -26.17 14.51 -4.75
C GLU A 328 -25.00 15.20 -4.07
N THR A 329 -24.39 16.20 -4.70
CA THR A 329 -23.29 16.99 -4.13
C THR A 329 -23.77 18.42 -3.92
N HIS A 330 -23.71 18.93 -2.70
CA HIS A 330 -24.10 20.28 -2.33
C HIS A 330 -22.88 21.08 -1.90
N ASP A 331 -22.61 22.20 -2.57
CA ASP A 331 -21.51 23.09 -2.22
C ASP A 331 -21.98 24.16 -1.22
N PHE A 332 -21.18 24.45 -0.20
CA PHE A 332 -21.54 25.43 0.84
C PHE A 332 -21.33 26.89 0.40
N ASN A 333 -20.73 27.11 -0.78
CA ASN A 333 -20.40 28.43 -1.33
C ASN A 333 -21.51 29.08 -2.19
N GLY A 334 -22.73 28.53 -2.15
CA GLY A 334 -23.93 29.22 -2.65
C GLY A 334 -24.36 28.89 -4.08
N ASP A 335 -23.65 28.04 -4.81
CA ASP A 335 -24.16 27.41 -6.02
C ASP A 335 -24.82 26.08 -5.67
N ALA A 336 -26.08 25.91 -6.09
CA ALA A 336 -26.77 24.63 -6.01
C ALA A 336 -26.14 23.66 -7.02
N GLY A 337 -25.02 23.05 -6.62
CA GLY A 337 -24.52 21.85 -7.29
C GLY A 337 -25.59 20.78 -7.18
N THR A 338 -26.05 20.24 -8.30
CA THR A 338 -26.85 19.00 -8.28
C THR A 338 -26.49 18.21 -9.51
N ALA A 339 -25.33 17.56 -9.47
CA ALA A 339 -25.00 16.51 -10.42
C ALA A 339 -25.76 15.24 -10.02
N ASN A 340 -27.03 15.13 -10.44
CA ASN A 340 -27.80 13.90 -10.29
C ASN A 340 -27.27 12.84 -11.25
N VAL A 341 -26.29 12.06 -10.79
CA VAL A 341 -25.92 10.83 -11.50
C VAL A 341 -26.88 9.75 -11.02
N ALA A 342 -27.89 9.48 -11.86
CA ALA A 342 -28.81 8.36 -11.66
C ALA A 342 -28.31 7.17 -12.48
N GLU A 343 -27.95 6.10 -11.78
CA GLU A 343 -27.49 4.86 -12.39
C GLU A 343 -28.41 3.73 -11.95
N ALA A 344 -28.60 2.73 -12.81
CA ALA A 344 -29.38 1.55 -12.50
C ALA A 344 -28.73 0.31 -13.07
N GLY A 345 -29.07 -0.84 -12.48
CA GLY A 345 -28.54 -2.12 -12.92
C GLY A 345 -28.97 -3.26 -12.02
N ARG A 346 -28.13 -4.29 -11.96
CA ARG A 346 -28.28 -5.45 -11.08
C ARG A 346 -27.19 -5.47 -10.01
N TYR A 347 -27.54 -5.95 -8.83
CA TYR A 347 -26.57 -6.19 -7.76
C TYR A 347 -26.52 -7.67 -7.39
N SER A 348 -25.36 -8.11 -6.91
CA SER A 348 -25.18 -9.42 -6.29
C SER A 348 -24.21 -9.35 -5.12
N LEU A 349 -24.26 -10.36 -4.25
CA LEU A 349 -23.40 -10.46 -3.06
C LEU A 349 -22.45 -11.64 -3.20
N GLU A 350 -21.16 -11.39 -2.95
CA GLU A 350 -20.10 -12.39 -3.08
C GLU A 350 -19.08 -12.27 -1.93
N GLY A 351 -19.32 -13.01 -0.84
CA GLY A 351 -18.47 -12.97 0.34
C GLY A 351 -18.49 -11.60 1.02
N HIS A 352 -17.38 -10.89 0.98
CA HIS A 352 -17.24 -9.52 1.49
C HIS A 352 -17.58 -8.45 0.44
N ARG A 353 -18.32 -8.78 -0.62
CA ARG A 353 -18.48 -7.87 -1.76
C ARG A 353 -19.92 -7.63 -2.16
N LEU A 354 -20.20 -6.38 -2.48
CA LEU A 354 -21.34 -5.94 -3.27
C LEU A 354 -20.86 -5.73 -4.71
N MET A 355 -21.39 -6.51 -5.63
CA MET A 355 -21.14 -6.35 -7.06
C MET A 355 -22.27 -5.52 -7.65
N LEU A 356 -21.94 -4.45 -8.36
CA LEU A 356 -22.90 -3.67 -9.13
C LEU A 356 -22.61 -3.85 -10.62
N GLN A 357 -23.62 -4.29 -11.37
CA GLN A 357 -23.58 -4.38 -12.82
C GLN A 357 -24.60 -3.41 -13.41
N SER A 358 -24.10 -2.31 -13.94
CA SER A 358 -24.86 -1.23 -14.55
C SER A 358 -25.53 -1.70 -15.84
N ASP A 359 -26.69 -1.12 -16.18
CA ASP A 359 -27.43 -1.46 -17.40
C ASP A 359 -26.66 -1.12 -18.70
N ASP A 360 -25.67 -0.22 -18.63
CA ASP A 360 -24.75 0.13 -19.73
C ASP A 360 -23.58 -0.87 -19.90
N GLY A 361 -23.51 -1.89 -19.05
CA GLY A 361 -22.47 -2.92 -19.06
C GLY A 361 -21.30 -2.64 -18.12
N GLY A 362 -21.31 -1.51 -17.40
CA GLY A 362 -20.36 -1.22 -16.32
C GLY A 362 -20.38 -2.29 -15.22
N ARG A 363 -19.22 -2.50 -14.58
CA ARG A 363 -19.08 -3.42 -13.44
C ARG A 363 -18.24 -2.77 -12.36
N GLU A 364 -18.80 -2.74 -11.15
CA GLU A 364 -18.15 -2.23 -9.95
C GLU A 364 -18.18 -3.30 -8.86
N SER A 365 -17.18 -3.27 -7.99
CA SER A 365 -17.07 -4.16 -6.84
C SER A 365 -16.72 -3.34 -5.62
N HIS A 366 -17.50 -3.49 -4.58
CA HIS A 366 -17.39 -2.74 -3.34
C HIS A 366 -17.24 -3.71 -2.17
N GLY A 367 -16.38 -3.38 -1.21
CA GLY A 367 -16.31 -4.08 0.05
C GLY A 367 -17.60 -3.89 0.85
N LEU A 368 -18.18 -4.97 1.38
CA LEU A 368 -19.44 -4.97 2.12
C LEU A 368 -19.29 -5.71 3.44
N LEU A 369 -19.74 -5.06 4.52
CA LEU A 369 -19.90 -5.66 5.84
C LEU A 369 -21.21 -5.23 6.50
N GLN A 370 -21.75 -6.13 7.31
CA GLN A 370 -22.82 -5.84 8.26
C GLN A 370 -22.18 -5.62 9.64
N PRO A 371 -22.15 -4.39 10.17
CA PRO A 371 -21.46 -4.07 11.42
C PRO A 371 -22.18 -4.61 12.67
N ASP A 372 -23.47 -4.91 12.56
CA ASP A 372 -24.28 -5.48 13.64
C ASP A 372 -24.99 -6.76 13.12
N PRO A 373 -24.43 -7.95 13.40
CA PRO A 373 -24.96 -9.21 12.88
C PRO A 373 -26.43 -9.42 13.27
N GLY A 374 -27.30 -9.49 12.26
CA GLY A 374 -28.75 -9.66 12.44
C GLY A 374 -29.56 -8.37 12.35
N SER A 375 -28.91 -7.21 12.25
CA SER A 375 -29.55 -5.91 12.01
C SER A 375 -29.50 -5.52 10.54
N ASP A 376 -30.61 -5.13 9.95
CA ASP A 376 -30.69 -4.62 8.57
C ASP A 376 -30.70 -3.09 8.51
N SER A 377 -30.29 -2.41 9.59
CA SER A 377 -30.36 -0.95 9.69
C SER A 377 -29.13 -0.23 9.14
N VAL A 378 -27.97 -0.89 9.12
CA VAL A 378 -26.69 -0.30 8.71
C VAL A 378 -25.89 -1.29 7.88
N LEU A 379 -25.29 -0.80 6.79
CA LEU A 379 -24.25 -1.48 6.04
C LEU A 379 -22.99 -0.64 6.03
N LEU A 380 -21.82 -1.29 6.01
CA LEU A 380 -20.56 -0.65 5.68
C LEU A 380 -20.21 -1.02 4.24
N ILE A 381 -20.23 -0.04 3.33
CA ILE A 381 -19.86 -0.20 1.92
C ILE A 381 -18.59 0.62 1.69
N ASP A 382 -17.50 -0.03 1.28
CA ASP A 382 -16.15 0.56 1.16
C ASP A 382 -15.70 1.33 2.43
N GLY A 383 -16.18 0.90 3.60
CA GLY A 383 -15.89 1.52 4.89
C GLY A 383 -16.84 2.66 5.29
N GLU A 384 -17.67 3.15 4.37
CA GLU A 384 -18.69 4.18 4.65
C GLU A 384 -19.97 3.57 5.23
N ALA A 385 -20.60 4.28 6.17
CA ALA A 385 -21.84 3.84 6.80
C ALA A 385 -23.06 4.23 5.97
N TYR A 386 -23.77 3.22 5.48
CA TYR A 386 -25.04 3.33 4.79
C TYR A 386 -26.18 3.00 5.75
N LEU A 387 -27.03 3.98 6.02
CA LEU A 387 -28.20 3.82 6.88
C LEU A 387 -29.42 3.45 6.04
N LYS A 388 -30.13 2.39 6.44
CA LYS A 388 -31.41 2.05 5.85
C LYS A 388 -32.44 3.11 6.23
N ARG A 389 -33.08 3.70 5.24
CA ARG A 389 -34.22 4.60 5.39
C ARG A 389 -35.51 3.83 5.11
N ALA A 390 -36.57 4.18 5.83
CA ALA A 390 -37.90 3.84 5.39
C ALA A 390 -38.10 4.40 3.97
N ALA A 391 -38.76 3.65 3.09
CA ALA A 391 -39.12 4.14 1.78
C ALA A 391 -39.87 5.47 1.95
N ASP A 392 -39.28 6.55 1.48
CA ASP A 392 -39.94 7.85 1.48
C ASP A 392 -41.00 7.81 0.37
N PRO A 393 -42.30 7.87 0.69
CA PRO A 393 -43.36 7.81 -0.31
C PRO A 393 -43.23 8.90 -1.39
N ASP A 394 -42.48 9.98 -1.12
CA ASP A 394 -42.24 11.07 -2.05
C ASP A 394 -41.04 10.85 -3.01
N THR A 395 -40.38 9.68 -2.95
CA THR A 395 -39.28 9.31 -3.87
C THR A 395 -39.64 8.19 -4.86
N ALA A 396 -40.89 7.74 -4.84
CA ALA A 396 -41.42 6.77 -5.79
C ALA A 396 -41.94 7.47 -7.05
N ASP A 397 -41.03 7.91 -7.92
CA ASP A 397 -41.31 8.20 -9.35
C ASP A 397 -40.10 7.80 -10.22
#